data_AF-A0A3Q0RY79-F1
#
_entry.id   AF-A0A3Q0RY79-F1
#
_cell.length_a   1.000
_cell.length_b   1.000
_cell.length_c   1.000
_cell.angle_alpha   90.00
_cell.angle_beta   90.00
_cell.angle_gamma   90.00
#
_symmetry.space_group_name_H-M   'P 1'
#
loop_
_entity.id
_entity.type
_entity.pdbx_description
1 polymer ?
#
loop_
_entity_poly.entity_id
_entity_poly.type
_entity_poly.pdbx_seq_one_letter_code
_entity_poly.pdbx_strand_id
1 'polypeptide(L)'
;MSTLDVDDFIQQNRVVAEQVEAYRGYWESDKHWEARREFILRNMNDFEDAQLDHLLSLSMVWANNVFLGCRYSTELLEKVKEMAEGITVEDAPVFKTRDEIVKKQQVSLRTHTHTHTHAV
;
A
#
# COMPACT_ATOMS: atom_id res chain seq x y z
N MET A 1 5.26 36.66 -1.42
CA MET A 1 4.63 35.80 -0.40
C MET A 1 5.03 36.37 0.94
N SER A 2 4.07 36.89 1.70
CA SER A 2 4.28 37.48 3.04
C SER A 2 4.55 36.38 4.06
N THR A 3 5.31 36.65 5.11
CA THR A 3 5.60 35.69 6.19
C THR A 3 4.34 35.09 6.83
N LEU A 4 3.25 35.86 6.90
CA LEU A 4 1.94 35.41 7.38
C LEU A 4 1.32 34.27 6.52
N ASP A 5 1.59 34.27 5.22
CA ASP A 5 1.08 33.26 4.26
C ASP A 5 1.80 31.91 4.45
N VAL A 6 3.08 31.96 4.84
CA VAL A 6 3.88 30.76 5.12
C VAL A 6 3.49 30.15 6.46
N ASP A 7 3.31 30.98 7.50
CA ASP A 7 2.91 30.50 8.84
C ASP A 7 1.51 29.87 8.81
N ASP A 8 0.54 30.48 8.11
CA ASP A 8 -0.80 29.93 7.94
C ASP A 8 -0.78 28.57 7.21
N PHE A 9 0.03 28.45 6.15
CA PHE A 9 0.21 27.19 5.43
C PHE A 9 0.82 26.08 6.30
N ILE A 10 1.84 26.41 7.10
CA ILE A 10 2.44 25.45 8.05
C ILE A 10 1.43 25.02 9.11
N GLN A 11 0.67 25.96 9.64
CA GLN A 11 -0.36 25.71 10.65
C GLN A 11 -1.46 24.79 10.08
N GLN A 12 -1.94 25.06 8.88
CA GLN A 12 -2.95 24.25 8.20
C GLN A 12 -2.45 22.81 7.98
N ASN A 13 -1.23 22.64 7.47
CA ASN A 13 -0.63 21.31 7.29
C ASN A 13 -0.52 20.53 8.59
N ARG A 14 -0.21 21.22 9.70
CA ARG A 14 -0.15 20.59 11.02
C ARG A 14 -1.52 20.13 11.49
N VAL A 15 -2.55 20.95 11.33
CA VAL A 15 -3.93 20.58 11.69
C VAL A 15 -4.41 19.38 10.87
N VAL A 16 -4.12 19.36 9.57
CA VAL A 16 -4.44 18.22 8.70
C VAL A 16 -3.73 16.96 9.19
N ALA A 17 -2.43 17.04 9.50
CA ALA A 17 -1.67 15.91 10.00
C ALA A 17 -2.23 15.37 11.34
N GLU A 18 -2.66 16.25 12.24
CA GLU A 18 -3.30 15.87 13.51
C GLU A 18 -4.69 15.23 13.27
N GLN A 19 -5.47 15.74 12.32
CA GLN A 19 -6.76 15.15 11.94
C GLN A 19 -6.59 13.74 11.37
N VAL A 20 -5.54 13.48 10.59
CA VAL A 20 -5.28 12.14 10.04
C VAL A 20 -5.08 11.10 11.14
N GLU A 21 -4.46 11.47 12.26
CA GLU A 21 -4.29 10.55 13.41
C GLU A 21 -5.63 10.02 13.95
N ALA A 22 -6.72 10.78 13.81
CA ALA A 22 -8.05 10.35 14.25
C ALA A 22 -8.59 9.15 13.43
N TYR A 23 -8.04 8.90 12.23
CA TYR A 23 -8.47 7.77 11.39
C TYR A 23 -7.84 6.44 11.80
N ARG A 24 -6.81 6.44 12.66
CA ARG A 24 -6.14 5.22 13.10
C ARG A 24 -7.10 4.27 13.84
N GLY A 25 -7.22 3.03 13.38
CA GLY A 25 -7.93 1.98 14.07
C GLY A 25 -7.12 1.39 15.22
N TYR A 26 -7.80 0.98 16.31
CA TYR A 26 -7.13 0.41 17.48
C TYR A 26 -6.43 -0.93 17.21
N TRP A 27 -6.81 -1.63 16.14
CA TRP A 27 -6.28 -2.93 15.73
C TRP A 27 -5.05 -2.82 14.81
N GLU A 28 -4.66 -1.60 14.41
CA GLU A 28 -3.55 -1.38 13.51
C GLU A 28 -2.21 -1.35 14.25
N SER A 29 -1.28 -2.20 13.78
CA SER A 29 0.12 -2.10 14.19
C SER A 29 0.74 -0.82 13.67
N ASP A 30 1.84 -0.37 14.28
CA ASP A 30 2.51 0.87 13.87
C ASP A 30 2.97 0.81 12.40
N LYS A 31 3.52 -0.34 11.97
CA LYS A 31 3.92 -0.54 10.57
C LYS A 31 2.75 -0.41 9.58
N HIS A 32 1.58 -0.93 9.97
CA HIS A 32 0.37 -0.82 9.15
C HIS A 32 -0.10 0.63 9.10
N TRP A 33 -0.18 1.29 10.27
CA TRP A 33 -0.67 2.65 10.38
C TRP A 33 0.24 3.65 9.65
N GLU A 34 1.54 3.57 9.82
CA GLU A 34 2.50 4.50 9.20
C GLU A 34 2.36 4.53 7.67
N ALA A 35 2.31 3.35 7.06
CA ALA A 35 2.10 3.22 5.62
C ALA A 35 0.71 3.72 5.19
N ARG A 36 -0.35 3.39 5.94
CA ARG A 36 -1.72 3.81 5.63
C ARG A 36 -1.90 5.32 5.81
N ARG A 37 -1.28 5.91 6.81
CA ARG A 37 -1.26 7.36 7.08
C ARG A 37 -0.61 8.12 5.93
N GLU A 38 0.53 7.63 5.43
CA GLU A 38 1.18 8.21 4.24
C GLU A 38 0.27 8.13 3.01
N PHE A 39 -0.41 6.99 2.82
CA PHE A 39 -1.39 6.83 1.74
C PHE A 39 -2.50 7.87 1.83
N ILE A 40 -3.07 8.09 3.02
CA ILE A 40 -4.14 9.06 3.25
C ILE A 40 -3.64 10.48 2.96
N LEU A 41 -2.53 10.91 3.58
CA LEU A 41 -1.99 12.27 3.44
C LEU A 41 -1.68 12.62 1.98
N ARG A 42 -1.11 11.68 1.24
CA ARG A 42 -0.75 11.88 -0.16
C ARG A 42 -1.96 12.14 -1.05
N ASN A 43 -3.04 11.40 -0.83
CA ASN A 43 -4.21 11.42 -1.69
C ASN A 43 -5.27 12.43 -1.19
N MET A 44 -5.16 12.95 0.05
CA MET A 44 -6.21 13.76 0.67
C MET A 44 -6.63 14.99 -0.16
N ASN A 45 -5.70 15.62 -0.88
CA ASN A 45 -5.99 16.79 -1.70
C ASN A 45 -6.80 16.48 -2.98
N ASP A 46 -6.83 15.21 -3.40
CA ASP A 46 -7.55 14.76 -4.59
C ASP A 46 -8.99 14.33 -4.28
N PHE A 47 -9.39 14.33 -3.00
CA PHE A 47 -10.73 13.95 -2.56
C PHE A 47 -11.42 15.12 -1.87
N GLU A 48 -12.70 15.31 -2.20
CA GLU A 48 -13.54 16.24 -1.44
C GLU A 48 -13.92 15.64 -0.07
N ASP A 49 -14.30 16.48 0.89
CA ASP A 49 -14.75 16.04 2.23
C ASP A 49 -15.86 14.98 2.16
N ALA A 50 -16.78 15.10 1.20
CA ALA A 50 -17.87 14.15 0.98
C ALA A 50 -17.37 12.76 0.50
N GLN A 51 -16.14 12.67 0.00
CA GLN A 51 -15.51 11.46 -0.50
C GLN A 51 -14.44 10.92 0.45
N LEU A 52 -14.25 11.53 1.62
CA LEU A 52 -13.25 11.13 2.59
C LEU A 52 -13.41 9.67 3.02
N ASP A 53 -14.63 9.21 3.29
CA ASP A 53 -14.90 7.80 3.62
C ASP A 53 -14.48 6.84 2.50
N HIS A 54 -14.56 7.28 1.24
CA HIS A 54 -14.09 6.50 0.10
C HIS A 54 -12.56 6.41 0.10
N LEU A 55 -11.85 7.51 0.37
CA LEU A 55 -10.40 7.52 0.53
C LEU A 55 -9.94 6.59 1.66
N LEU A 56 -10.59 6.67 2.82
CA LEU A 56 -10.27 5.80 3.98
C LEU A 56 -10.51 4.32 3.66
N SER A 57 -11.53 4.02 2.86
CA SER A 57 -11.80 2.67 2.40
C SER A 57 -10.71 2.18 1.44
N LEU A 58 -10.27 3.02 0.49
CA LEU A 58 -9.19 2.69 -0.44
C LEU A 58 -7.85 2.49 0.29
N SER A 59 -7.54 3.32 1.29
CA SER A 59 -6.32 3.16 2.09
C SER A 59 -6.32 1.84 2.86
N MET A 60 -7.49 1.40 3.36
CA MET A 60 -7.64 0.08 3.98
C MET A 60 -7.48 -1.07 2.99
N VAL A 61 -8.06 -0.97 1.79
CA VAL A 61 -7.90 -1.98 0.73
C VAL A 61 -6.42 -2.17 0.39
N TRP A 62 -5.71 -1.06 0.20
CA TRP A 62 -4.28 -1.07 -0.08
C TRP A 62 -3.49 -1.73 1.07
N ALA A 63 -3.68 -1.26 2.30
CA ALA A 63 -2.95 -1.78 3.45
C ALA A 63 -3.26 -3.26 3.73
N ASN A 64 -4.52 -3.69 3.60
CA ASN A 64 -4.89 -5.10 3.72
C ASN A 64 -4.26 -5.97 2.63
N ASN A 65 -4.14 -5.46 1.40
CA ASN A 65 -3.45 -6.16 0.33
C ASN A 65 -1.96 -6.32 0.64
N VAL A 66 -1.29 -5.24 1.06
CA VAL A 66 0.15 -5.19 1.31
C VAL A 66 0.55 -5.97 2.56
N PHE A 67 -0.18 -5.81 3.68
CA PHE A 67 0.21 -6.35 4.98
C PHE A 67 -0.48 -7.67 5.34
N LEU A 68 -1.66 -7.96 4.78
CA LEU A 68 -2.44 -9.15 5.11
C LEU A 68 -2.64 -10.09 3.90
N GLY A 69 -2.23 -9.66 2.71
CA GLY A 69 -2.38 -10.47 1.50
C GLY A 69 -3.82 -10.62 1.05
N CYS A 70 -4.73 -9.74 1.48
CA CYS A 70 -6.11 -9.75 1.00
C CYS A 70 -6.15 -9.54 -0.52
N ARG A 71 -7.13 -10.18 -1.18
CA ARG A 71 -7.30 -10.14 -2.63
C ARG A 71 -8.62 -9.45 -2.96
N TYR A 72 -8.56 -8.59 -3.96
CA TYR A 72 -9.68 -7.82 -4.48
C TYR A 72 -9.70 -7.93 -6.02
N SER A 73 -10.63 -7.27 -6.70
CA SER A 73 -10.62 -7.21 -8.15
C SER A 73 -9.32 -6.58 -8.66
N THR A 74 -8.84 -7.03 -9.82
CA THR A 74 -7.62 -6.52 -10.44
C THR A 74 -7.68 -5.01 -10.64
N GLU A 75 -8.80 -4.50 -11.16
CA GLU A 75 -9.05 -3.07 -11.37
C GLU A 75 -8.89 -2.25 -10.08
N LEU A 76 -9.45 -2.73 -8.97
CA LEU A 76 -9.35 -2.04 -7.69
C LEU A 76 -7.90 -2.04 -7.16
N LEU A 77 -7.20 -3.18 -7.31
CA LEU A 77 -5.81 -3.30 -6.88
C LEU A 77 -4.86 -2.43 -7.72
N GLU A 78 -5.08 -2.33 -9.03
CA GLU A 78 -4.33 -1.43 -9.91
C GLU A 78 -4.51 0.02 -9.49
N LYS A 79 -5.77 0.46 -9.29
CA LYS A 79 -6.08 1.80 -8.80
C LYS A 79 -5.37 2.13 -7.49
N VAL A 80 -5.51 1.30 -6.46
CA VAL A 80 -4.88 1.61 -5.16
C VAL A 80 -3.35 1.50 -5.21
N LYS A 81 -2.79 0.73 -6.15
CA LYS A 81 -1.34 0.67 -6.36
C LYS A 81 -0.82 1.96 -6.99
N GLU A 82 -1.53 2.52 -7.95
CA GLU A 82 -1.20 3.83 -8.55
C GLU A 82 -1.28 4.94 -7.50
N MET A 83 -2.33 4.96 -6.69
CA MET A 83 -2.49 5.92 -5.57
C MET A 83 -1.36 5.83 -4.52
N ALA A 84 -0.72 4.66 -4.41
CA ALA A 84 0.37 4.41 -3.46
C ALA A 84 1.79 4.60 -4.06
N GLU A 85 1.91 5.06 -5.30
CA GLU A 85 3.18 5.09 -6.02
C GLU A 85 4.27 5.88 -5.27
N GLY A 86 5.32 5.25 -4.76
CA GLY A 86 6.39 5.96 -4.02
C GLY A 86 6.22 5.95 -2.50
N ILE A 87 5.15 5.34 -1.98
CA ILE A 87 5.10 4.92 -0.58
C ILE A 87 6.01 3.69 -0.44
N THR A 88 7.01 3.78 0.43
CA THR A 88 7.92 2.67 0.69
C THR A 88 7.47 1.92 1.93
N VAL A 89 7.23 0.61 1.79
CA VAL A 89 6.90 -0.27 2.91
C VAL A 89 8.09 -1.20 3.17
N GLU A 90 8.78 -0.98 4.29
CA GLU A 90 9.88 -1.84 4.73
C GLU A 90 9.36 -3.21 5.19
N ASP A 91 10.09 -4.27 4.83
CA ASP A 91 9.77 -5.66 5.21
C ASP A 91 8.35 -6.12 4.88
N ALA A 92 7.79 -5.67 3.75
CA ALA A 92 6.47 -6.08 3.31
C ALA A 92 6.36 -7.63 3.21
N PRO A 93 5.34 -8.25 3.83
CA PRO A 93 5.22 -9.70 3.81
C PRO A 93 5.04 -10.25 2.38
N VAL A 94 5.73 -11.33 2.05
CA VAL A 94 5.62 -11.97 0.73
C VAL A 94 4.54 -13.05 0.76
N PHE A 95 3.35 -12.72 0.25
CA PHE A 95 2.24 -13.67 0.12
C PHE A 95 2.33 -14.45 -1.19
N LYS A 96 2.79 -15.69 -1.14
CA LYS A 96 2.75 -16.60 -2.29
C LYS A 96 1.49 -17.46 -2.24
N THR A 97 0.79 -17.55 -3.35
CA THR A 97 -0.31 -18.50 -3.47
C THR A 97 0.23 -19.93 -3.57
N ARG A 98 -0.57 -20.92 -3.16
CA ARG A 98 -0.21 -22.34 -3.32
C ARG A 98 0.15 -22.65 -4.77
N ASP A 99 -0.60 -22.11 -5.71
CA ASP A 99 -0.42 -22.39 -7.14
C ASP A 99 0.89 -21.74 -7.68
N GLU A 100 1.30 -20.58 -7.17
CA GLU A 100 2.62 -19.99 -7.46
C GLU A 100 3.77 -20.85 -6.90
N ILE A 101 3.59 -21.42 -5.71
CA ILE A 101 4.58 -22.32 -5.10
C ILE A 101 4.72 -23.59 -5.97
N VAL A 102 3.60 -24.18 -6.39
CA VAL A 102 3.57 -25.37 -7.26
C VAL A 102 4.18 -25.07 -8.63
N LYS A 103 3.87 -23.90 -9.22
CA LYS A 103 4.45 -23.49 -10.51
C LYS A 103 5.97 -23.29 -10.42
N LYS A 104 6.48 -22.69 -9.33
CA LYS A 104 7.93 -22.60 -9.08
C LYS A 104 8.60 -23.97 -8.94
N GLN A 105 7.96 -24.93 -8.26
CA GLN A 105 8.47 -26.30 -8.17
C GLN A 105 8.50 -26.99 -9.55
N GLN A 106 7.46 -26.84 -10.36
CA GLN A 106 7.44 -27.41 -11.72
C GLN A 106 8.52 -26.80 -12.63
N VAL A 107 8.75 -25.49 -12.55
CA VAL A 107 9.84 -24.83 -13.30
C VAL A 107 11.21 -25.32 -12.82
N SER A 108 11.42 -25.42 -11.51
CA SER A 108 12.66 -25.94 -10.91
C SER A 108 12.95 -27.38 -11.34
N LEU A 109 11.91 -28.23 -11.37
CA LEU A 109 12.03 -29.62 -11.83
C LEU A 109 12.40 -29.69 -13.32
N ARG A 110 11.80 -28.86 -14.17
CA ARG A 110 12.11 -28.80 -15.61
C ARG A 110 13.52 -28.31 -15.90
N THR A 111 14.05 -27.36 -15.12
CA THR A 111 15.44 -26.89 -15.27
C THR A 111 16.49 -27.95 -14.88
N HIS A 112 16.18 -28.81 -13.90
CA HIS A 112 17.05 -29.93 -13.55
C HIS A 112 17.04 -31.06 -14.59
N THR A 113 15.91 -31.33 -15.23
CA THR A 113 15.86 -32.37 -16.28
C THR A 113 16.63 -31.96 -17.55
N HIS A 114 16.68 -30.67 -17.89
CA HIS A 114 17.33 -30.20 -19.12
C HIS A 114 18.86 -30.09 -19.02
N THR A 115 19.39 -29.80 -17.83
CA THR A 115 20.85 -29.70 -17.60
C THR A 115 21.54 -31.06 -17.65
N HIS A 116 20.82 -32.15 -17.36
CA HIS A 116 21.38 -33.49 -17.40
C HIS A 116 21.43 -34.11 -18.82
N THR A 117 20.73 -33.53 -19.81
CA THR A 117 20.65 -34.08 -21.18
C THR A 117 21.75 -33.57 -22.13
N HIS A 118 22.49 -32.53 -21.75
CA HIS A 118 23.56 -31.93 -22.57
C HIS A 118 24.99 -32.30 -22.12
N ALA A 119 25.13 -33.18 -21.12
CA ALA A 119 26.41 -33.69 -20.64
C ALA A 119 26.60 -35.15 -21.07
N VAL A 120 26.76 -35.40 -22.38
CA VAL A 120 27.31 -36.64 -22.95
C VAL A 120 28.19 -36.28 -24.13
#